data_AF-A0A151BZJ4-F1
#
_entry.id   AF-A0A151BZJ4-F1
#
_cell.length_a   1.000
_cell.length_b   1.000
_cell.length_c   1.000
_cell.angle_alpha   90.00
_cell.angle_beta   90.00
_cell.angle_gamma   90.00
#
_symmetry.space_group_name_H-M   'P 1'
#
loop_
_entity.id
_entity.type
_entity.pdbx_description
1 polymer ?
#
loop_
_entity_poly.entity_id
_entity_poly.type
_entity_poly.pdbx_seq_one_letter_code
_entity_poly.pdbx_strand_id
1 'polypeptide(L)'
;MTLSAEELREDKHRLADAYEFRLKGEGNPLSGSLFAAYVLGLVGVIYGSVLMHYVFTQWPQTLTFVHQNPVIATLIPIVVIALAILVAWRAGRTRGPAVPEPGFIETIVRTDLPRSMTLRNSWRGSVIVVVATCLGLGAAVPIGMTLANVTPAVIPVGIVLGAIAAAGILRAWLAGQVAGHGPVGTRRTSALLEELPAQAVLQQSLLSESVTMSLTAGDSRRARTQVFQLRLSHRPERIAVSGPRATILRADLAGLRRTGTASLAWLVAHLAAIITGSLAVVLHAPSPLVLPVFYLLAHLSATGLTRGHQAQADGAGVPSILGLSWQEQTILHLGPLAIVDLVVSLATGLLSGAAPALAVSHALALTLTVIGGQLLSAHKASPPSALIGMSTGAGGGGAALWMAHPAIVVVISAFLAHLGPTIAVAAGAFVVLIGWQRAASRYAPARLKESIFEQAAAQAQERAAEKAKKAK
;
A
#
# COMPACT_ATOMS: atom_id res chain seq x y z
N MET A 1 -38.62 21.63 -28.31
CA MET A 1 -38.86 22.02 -26.91
C MET A 1 -38.03 23.27 -26.64
N THR A 2 -38.67 24.43 -26.57
CA THR A 2 -38.04 25.71 -26.22
C THR A 2 -38.26 25.93 -24.73
N LEU A 3 -37.18 25.90 -23.95
CA LEU A 3 -37.22 26.22 -22.52
C LEU A 3 -37.73 27.65 -22.33
N SER A 4 -38.54 27.87 -21.31
CA SER A 4 -39.00 29.20 -20.91
C SER A 4 -37.83 30.07 -20.42
N ALA A 5 -37.98 31.40 -20.49
CA ALA A 5 -36.93 32.33 -20.05
C ALA A 5 -36.58 32.21 -18.56
N GLU A 6 -37.52 31.68 -17.76
CA GLU A 6 -37.36 31.43 -16.33
C GLU A 6 -36.54 30.17 -16.07
N GLU A 7 -36.84 29.07 -16.78
CA GLU A 7 -36.03 27.84 -16.77
C GLU A 7 -34.58 28.13 -17.21
N LEU A 8 -34.39 28.99 -18.22
CA LEU A 8 -33.06 29.41 -18.67
C LEU A 8 -32.28 30.21 -17.61
N ARG A 9 -32.95 31.00 -16.78
CA ARG A 9 -32.33 31.75 -15.67
C ARG A 9 -31.99 30.82 -14.51
N GLU A 10 -32.91 29.93 -14.16
CA GLU A 10 -32.70 28.95 -13.09
C GLU A 10 -31.57 27.98 -13.45
N ASP A 11 -31.53 27.47 -14.68
CA ASP A 11 -30.42 26.66 -15.17
C ASP A 11 -29.10 27.43 -15.16
N LYS A 12 -29.12 28.73 -15.52
CA LYS A 12 -27.91 29.56 -15.47
C LYS A 12 -27.40 29.75 -14.05
N HIS A 13 -28.29 29.94 -13.07
CA HIS A 13 -27.91 30.02 -11.65
C HIS A 13 -27.42 28.67 -11.12
N ARG A 14 -28.11 27.56 -11.42
CA ARG A 14 -27.66 26.21 -11.04
C ARG A 14 -26.30 25.86 -11.66
N LEU A 15 -26.06 26.24 -12.90
CA LEU A 15 -24.77 26.07 -13.57
C LEU A 15 -23.68 26.98 -12.98
N ALA A 16 -24.02 28.21 -12.58
CA ALA A 16 -23.10 29.12 -11.90
C ALA A 16 -22.71 28.61 -10.51
N ASP A 17 -23.67 28.12 -9.72
CA ASP A 17 -23.43 27.53 -8.40
C ASP A 17 -22.63 26.23 -8.52
N ALA A 18 -22.97 25.37 -9.49
CA ALA A 18 -22.20 24.16 -9.78
C ALA A 18 -20.78 24.49 -10.26
N TYR A 19 -20.60 25.58 -11.01
CA TYR A 19 -19.28 26.08 -11.42
C TYR A 19 -18.50 26.66 -10.24
N GLU A 20 -19.14 27.43 -9.36
CA GLU A 20 -18.51 28.06 -8.21
C GLU A 20 -18.10 27.04 -7.16
N PHE A 21 -19.00 26.15 -6.74
CA PHE A 21 -18.70 25.11 -5.76
C PHE A 21 -17.61 24.14 -6.25
N ARG A 22 -17.53 23.89 -7.57
CA ARG A 22 -16.66 22.86 -8.16
C ARG A 22 -15.34 23.37 -8.74
N LEU A 23 -15.30 24.55 -9.35
CA LEU A 23 -14.06 25.15 -9.89
C LEU A 23 -13.41 26.16 -8.95
N LYS A 24 -14.19 26.89 -8.15
CA LYS A 24 -13.67 27.88 -7.18
C LYS A 24 -13.65 27.36 -5.73
N GLY A 25 -14.50 26.39 -5.39
CA GLY A 25 -14.58 25.79 -4.06
C GLY A 25 -13.49 24.76 -3.74
N GLU A 26 -13.51 24.28 -2.50
CA GLU A 26 -12.51 23.38 -1.91
C GLU A 26 -12.41 21.98 -2.57
N GLY A 27 -13.36 21.63 -3.45
CA GLY A 27 -13.47 20.31 -4.10
C GLY A 27 -12.68 20.11 -5.41
N ASN A 28 -11.92 21.10 -5.89
CA ASN A 28 -11.16 20.94 -7.14
C ASN A 28 -10.01 19.90 -6.96
N PRO A 29 -9.81 18.93 -7.86
CA PRO A 29 -8.67 17.99 -7.77
C PRO A 29 -7.31 18.70 -7.67
N LEU A 30 -7.20 19.94 -8.17
CA LEU A 30 -6.02 20.77 -8.01
C LEU A 30 -5.81 21.23 -6.56
N SER A 31 -6.84 21.66 -5.82
CA SER A 31 -6.70 22.11 -4.42
C SER A 31 -6.26 20.94 -3.52
N GLY A 32 -6.87 19.76 -3.70
CA GLY A 32 -6.47 18.55 -2.99
C GLY A 32 -5.01 18.15 -3.27
N SER A 33 -4.58 18.25 -4.53
CA SER A 33 -3.19 17.98 -4.90
C SER A 33 -2.19 19.01 -4.36
N LEU A 34 -2.59 20.28 -4.26
CA LEU A 34 -1.77 21.34 -3.65
C LEU A 34 -1.60 21.12 -2.16
N PHE A 35 -2.68 20.75 -1.45
CA PHE A 35 -2.59 20.38 -0.04
C PHE A 35 -1.70 19.14 0.17
N ALA A 36 -1.87 18.10 -0.65
CA ALA A 36 -1.01 16.92 -0.60
C ALA A 36 0.46 17.28 -0.87
N ALA A 37 0.73 18.13 -1.86
CA ALA A 37 2.07 18.61 -2.17
C ALA A 37 2.67 19.46 -1.04
N TYR A 38 1.86 20.30 -0.39
CA TYR A 38 2.25 21.06 0.79
C TYR A 38 2.67 20.11 1.93
N VAL A 39 1.84 19.12 2.26
CA VAL A 39 2.14 18.13 3.29
C VAL A 39 3.39 17.31 2.92
N LEU A 40 3.51 16.86 1.67
CA LEU A 40 4.68 16.11 1.20
C LEU A 40 5.96 16.95 1.21
N GLY A 41 5.88 18.24 0.86
CA GLY A 41 7.01 19.15 0.92
C GLY A 41 7.44 19.39 2.36
N LEU A 42 6.49 19.68 3.27
CA LEU A 42 6.76 19.88 4.68
C LEU A 42 7.34 18.61 5.33
N VAL A 43 6.67 17.47 5.18
CA VAL A 43 7.11 16.21 5.75
C VAL A 43 8.41 15.74 5.10
N GLY A 44 8.48 15.78 3.78
CA GLY A 44 9.63 15.30 3.01
C GLY A 44 10.89 16.13 3.25
N VAL A 45 10.81 17.46 3.24
CA VAL A 45 11.99 18.31 3.43
C VAL A 45 12.37 18.39 4.91
N ILE A 46 11.44 18.74 5.80
CA ILE A 46 11.77 19.00 7.21
C ILE A 46 12.12 17.69 7.91
N TYR A 47 11.19 16.75 7.96
CA TYR A 47 11.42 15.48 8.67
C TYR A 47 12.37 14.57 7.89
N GLY A 48 12.32 14.59 6.55
CA GLY A 48 13.26 13.83 5.74
C GLY A 48 14.70 14.31 5.87
N SER A 49 14.96 15.62 5.96
CA SER A 49 16.33 16.12 6.18
C SER A 49 16.87 15.78 7.55
N VAL A 50 16.04 15.87 8.60
CA VAL A 50 16.39 15.41 9.96
C VAL A 50 16.68 13.91 9.96
N LEU A 51 15.83 13.10 9.31
CA LEU A 51 16.05 11.66 9.18
C LEU A 51 17.34 11.37 8.43
N MET A 52 17.63 12.06 7.33
CA MET A 52 18.85 11.84 6.54
C MET A 52 20.11 12.30 7.28
N HIS A 53 20.08 13.46 7.93
CA HIS A 53 21.15 13.90 8.84
C HIS A 53 21.44 12.82 9.87
N TYR A 54 20.39 12.24 10.42
CA TYR A 54 20.50 11.15 11.37
C TYR A 54 21.17 9.92 10.76
N VAL A 55 20.70 9.44 9.61
CA VAL A 55 21.31 8.30 8.89
C VAL A 55 22.82 8.52 8.69
N PHE A 56 23.23 9.71 8.25
CA PHE A 56 24.64 10.00 7.98
C PHE A 56 25.50 10.16 9.22
N THR A 57 24.96 10.68 10.32
CA THR A 57 25.70 10.79 11.60
C THR A 57 25.90 9.44 12.26
N GLN A 58 24.97 8.51 12.09
CA GLN A 58 25.05 7.19 12.76
C GLN A 58 25.73 6.11 11.97
N TRP A 59 25.70 6.21 10.64
CA TRP A 59 26.49 5.35 9.79
C TRP A 59 27.53 6.19 9.07
N PRO A 60 28.57 6.67 9.79
CA PRO A 60 29.63 7.48 9.20
C PRO A 60 30.35 6.73 8.08
N GLN A 61 30.37 5.38 8.13
CA GLN A 61 30.83 4.52 7.05
C GLN A 61 30.14 4.80 5.71
N THR A 62 28.87 5.24 5.73
CA THR A 62 28.13 5.65 4.53
C THR A 62 28.76 6.90 3.93
N LEU A 63 29.08 7.91 4.75
CA LEU A 63 29.79 9.11 4.28
C LEU A 63 31.22 8.77 3.85
N THR A 64 31.92 7.94 4.61
CA THR A 64 33.26 7.44 4.24
C THR A 64 33.22 6.73 2.89
N PHE A 65 32.23 5.87 2.65
CA PHE A 65 32.01 5.20 1.37
C PHE A 65 31.75 6.21 0.26
N VAL A 66 30.92 7.22 0.49
CA VAL A 66 30.64 8.30 -0.47
C VAL A 66 31.92 9.05 -0.83
N HIS A 67 32.76 9.36 0.15
CA HIS A 67 34.04 10.04 -0.06
C HIS A 67 35.08 9.16 -0.76
N GLN A 68 35.15 7.88 -0.40
CA GLN A 68 36.11 6.93 -1.00
C GLN A 68 35.68 6.47 -2.40
N ASN A 69 34.38 6.44 -2.68
CA ASN A 69 33.81 5.92 -3.92
C ASN A 69 32.83 6.94 -4.56
N PRO A 70 33.29 8.15 -4.92
CA PRO A 70 32.41 9.23 -5.40
C PRO A 70 31.65 8.83 -6.67
N VAL A 71 32.27 8.03 -7.55
CA VAL A 71 31.63 7.51 -8.76
C VAL A 71 30.47 6.59 -8.41
N ILE A 72 30.68 5.60 -7.54
CA ILE A 72 29.64 4.64 -7.14
C ILE A 72 28.52 5.36 -6.38
N ALA A 73 28.88 6.25 -5.47
CA ALA A 73 27.94 7.08 -4.72
C ALA A 73 27.06 7.95 -5.61
N THR A 74 27.58 8.42 -6.75
CA THR A 74 26.81 9.17 -7.76
C THR A 74 25.98 8.25 -8.65
N LEU A 75 26.47 7.05 -8.97
CA LEU A 75 25.74 6.07 -9.78
C LEU A 75 24.51 5.51 -9.06
N ILE A 76 24.57 5.29 -7.74
CA ILE A 76 23.45 4.78 -6.95
C ILE A 76 22.15 5.60 -7.15
N PRO A 77 22.12 6.94 -6.90
CA PRO A 77 20.91 7.72 -7.10
C PRO A 77 20.48 7.75 -8.58
N ILE A 78 21.41 7.74 -9.54
CA ILE A 78 21.07 7.67 -10.97
C ILE A 78 20.35 6.36 -11.28
N VAL A 79 20.84 5.23 -10.79
CA VAL A 79 20.21 3.91 -10.97
C VAL A 79 18.84 3.87 -10.28
N VAL A 80 18.72 4.41 -9.07
CA VAL A 80 17.43 4.51 -8.36
C VAL A 80 16.43 5.35 -9.15
N ILE A 81 16.85 6.49 -9.70
CA ILE A 81 16.01 7.34 -10.56
C ILE A 81 15.60 6.59 -11.83
N ALA A 82 16.54 5.94 -12.52
CA ALA A 82 16.25 5.17 -13.73
C ALA A 82 15.24 4.04 -13.45
N LEU A 83 15.40 3.34 -12.32
CA LEU A 83 14.46 2.32 -11.88
C LEU A 83 13.09 2.91 -11.56
N ALA A 84 13.03 4.06 -10.87
CA ALA A 84 11.78 4.75 -10.58
C ALA A 84 11.05 5.18 -11.86
N ILE A 85 11.78 5.67 -12.86
CA ILE A 85 11.24 6.01 -14.19
C ILE A 85 10.66 4.76 -14.88
N LEU A 86 11.39 3.63 -14.85
CA LEU A 86 10.92 2.37 -15.43
C LEU A 86 9.67 1.84 -14.72
N VAL A 87 9.65 1.89 -13.38
CA VAL A 87 8.49 1.52 -12.57
C VAL A 87 7.31 2.44 -12.90
N ALA A 88 7.52 3.74 -13.03
CA ALA A 88 6.49 4.70 -13.39
C ALA A 88 5.91 4.42 -14.79
N TRP A 89 6.76 4.12 -15.78
CA TRP A 89 6.29 3.69 -17.11
C TRP A 89 5.44 2.42 -17.04
N ARG A 90 5.91 1.41 -16.31
CA ARG A 90 5.20 0.13 -16.19
C ARG A 90 3.89 0.28 -15.41
N ALA A 91 3.89 1.11 -14.37
CA ALA A 91 2.70 1.50 -13.63
C ALA A 91 1.72 2.25 -14.53
N GLY A 92 2.20 3.14 -15.40
CA GLY A 92 1.38 3.86 -16.38
C GLY A 92 0.55 2.95 -17.26
N ARG A 93 1.14 1.83 -17.71
CA ARG A 93 0.43 0.84 -18.55
C ARG A 93 -0.77 0.20 -17.87
N THR A 94 -0.83 0.22 -16.53
CA THR A 94 -1.95 -0.32 -15.76
C THR A 94 -2.85 0.79 -15.23
N ARG A 95 -2.27 1.85 -14.65
CA ARG A 95 -2.95 3.03 -14.12
C ARG A 95 -2.19 4.31 -14.45
N GLY A 96 -2.92 5.24 -15.02
CA GLY A 96 -2.40 6.54 -15.40
C GLY A 96 -2.41 7.58 -14.29
N PRO A 97 -1.56 8.62 -14.41
CA PRO A 97 -1.64 9.82 -13.58
C PRO A 97 -2.84 10.71 -13.97
N ALA A 98 -3.17 10.75 -15.25
CA ALA A 98 -4.27 11.56 -15.76
C ALA A 98 -5.59 10.79 -15.65
N VAL A 99 -6.22 10.87 -14.48
CA VAL A 99 -7.56 10.32 -14.24
C VAL A 99 -8.53 11.47 -13.98
N PRO A 100 -9.62 11.60 -14.76
CA PRO A 100 -10.63 12.62 -14.53
C PRO A 100 -11.45 12.26 -13.30
N GLU A 101 -11.97 13.32 -12.69
CA GLU A 101 -12.77 13.21 -11.48
C GLU A 101 -14.06 12.39 -11.73
N PRO A 102 -14.42 11.50 -10.79
CA PRO A 102 -15.69 10.79 -10.82
C PRO A 102 -16.87 11.75 -11.03
N GLY A 103 -17.73 11.45 -12.01
CA GLY A 103 -18.90 12.29 -12.35
C GLY A 103 -18.68 13.35 -13.45
N PHE A 104 -17.46 13.59 -13.92
CA PHE A 104 -17.22 14.40 -15.15
C PHE A 104 -16.90 13.52 -16.37
N ILE A 105 -16.58 12.25 -16.11
CA ILE A 105 -16.19 11.28 -17.12
C ILE A 105 -17.30 10.97 -18.13
N GLU A 106 -18.56 10.90 -17.69
CA GLU A 106 -19.69 10.64 -18.59
C GLU A 106 -19.89 11.79 -19.58
N THR A 107 -19.61 13.01 -19.15
CA THR A 107 -19.62 14.21 -20.00
C THR A 107 -18.43 14.23 -20.95
N ILE A 108 -17.21 13.90 -20.47
CA ILE A 108 -16.00 13.86 -21.30
C ILE A 108 -16.07 12.77 -22.38
N VAL A 109 -16.61 11.59 -22.03
CA VAL A 109 -16.70 10.46 -22.97
C VAL A 109 -17.76 10.70 -24.04
N ARG A 110 -18.80 11.48 -23.72
CA ARG A 110 -19.91 11.78 -24.64
C ARG A 110 -19.75 13.06 -25.46
N THR A 111 -18.76 13.92 -25.14
CA THR A 111 -18.54 15.20 -25.83
C THR A 111 -17.25 15.20 -26.64
N ASP A 112 -17.24 15.89 -27.77
CA ASP A 112 -16.06 16.04 -28.65
C ASP A 112 -15.01 17.03 -28.10
N LEU A 113 -15.01 17.29 -26.78
CA LEU A 113 -14.08 18.22 -26.17
C LEU A 113 -12.64 17.68 -26.21
N PRO A 114 -11.63 18.53 -26.47
CA PRO A 114 -10.23 18.10 -26.47
C PRO A 114 -9.83 17.52 -25.12
N ARG A 115 -9.33 16.28 -25.11
CA ARG A 115 -8.91 15.57 -23.87
C ARG A 115 -7.77 16.29 -23.14
N SER A 116 -6.92 16.99 -23.88
CA SER A 116 -5.84 17.81 -23.32
C SER A 116 -6.36 19.01 -22.49
N MET A 117 -7.60 19.44 -22.72
CA MET A 117 -8.26 20.46 -21.88
C MET A 117 -8.96 19.82 -20.69
N THR A 118 -9.71 18.73 -20.90
CA THR A 118 -10.49 18.09 -19.83
C THR A 118 -9.62 17.41 -18.77
N LEU A 119 -8.51 16.81 -19.18
CA LEU A 119 -7.54 16.15 -18.28
C LEU A 119 -6.45 17.09 -17.75
N ARG A 120 -6.48 18.37 -18.10
CA ARG A 120 -5.42 19.33 -17.76
C ARG A 120 -5.24 19.48 -16.25
N ASN A 121 -6.33 19.62 -15.51
CA ASN A 121 -6.29 19.88 -14.07
C ASN A 121 -5.87 18.63 -13.29
N SER A 122 -6.37 17.45 -13.65
CA SER A 122 -5.93 16.18 -13.06
C SER A 122 -4.44 15.93 -13.33
N TRP A 123 -3.99 16.15 -14.57
CA TRP A 123 -2.57 16.05 -14.91
C TRP A 123 -1.71 17.04 -14.11
N ARG A 124 -2.13 18.31 -14.01
CA ARG A 124 -1.43 19.31 -13.20
C ARG A 124 -1.34 18.90 -11.74
N GLY A 125 -2.40 18.31 -11.18
CA GLY A 125 -2.36 17.80 -9.81
C GLY A 125 -1.31 16.69 -9.63
N SER A 126 -1.25 15.73 -10.56
CA SER A 126 -0.19 14.72 -10.55
C SER A 126 1.21 15.33 -10.70
N VAL A 127 1.37 16.33 -11.58
CA VAL A 127 2.63 17.05 -11.76
C VAL A 127 3.08 17.68 -10.44
N ILE A 128 2.19 18.41 -9.76
CA ILE A 128 2.51 19.09 -8.49
C ILE A 128 2.93 18.06 -7.44
N VAL A 129 2.17 16.97 -7.27
CA VAL A 129 2.49 15.94 -6.26
C VAL A 129 3.83 15.25 -6.56
N VAL A 130 4.09 14.86 -7.81
CA VAL A 130 5.35 14.20 -8.18
C VAL A 130 6.54 15.16 -8.06
N VAL A 131 6.39 16.41 -8.53
CA VAL A 131 7.45 17.43 -8.41
C VAL A 131 7.74 17.72 -6.94
N ALA A 132 6.73 17.94 -6.11
CA ALA A 132 6.91 18.19 -4.68
C ALA A 132 7.62 17.01 -3.99
N THR A 133 7.25 15.76 -4.33
CA THR A 133 7.89 14.56 -3.76
C THR A 133 9.34 14.44 -4.19
N CYS A 134 9.63 14.55 -5.49
CA CYS A 134 10.98 14.38 -6.02
C CYS A 134 11.92 15.53 -5.63
N LEU A 135 11.45 16.78 -5.63
CA LEU A 135 12.22 17.91 -5.12
C LEU A 135 12.40 17.83 -3.61
N GLY A 136 11.36 17.41 -2.88
CA GLY A 136 11.43 17.21 -1.44
C GLY A 136 12.51 16.20 -1.06
N LEU A 137 12.51 15.02 -1.70
CA LEU A 137 13.55 14.01 -1.51
C LEU A 137 14.93 14.48 -2.01
N GLY A 138 14.96 15.14 -3.17
CA GLY A 138 16.17 15.71 -3.76
C GLY A 138 16.83 16.79 -2.91
N ALA A 139 16.06 17.51 -2.09
CA ALA A 139 16.57 18.47 -1.11
C ALA A 139 16.88 17.80 0.24
N ALA A 140 16.01 16.92 0.73
CA ALA A 140 16.13 16.30 2.05
C ALA A 140 17.43 15.52 2.24
N VAL A 141 17.82 14.70 1.25
CA VAL A 141 19.05 13.89 1.34
C VAL A 141 20.31 14.78 1.44
N PRO A 142 20.56 15.73 0.50
CA PRO A 142 21.71 16.63 0.62
C PRO A 142 21.67 17.54 1.84
N ILE A 143 20.52 18.08 2.24
CA ILE A 143 20.42 18.88 3.47
C ILE A 143 20.88 18.03 4.65
N GLY A 144 20.43 16.78 4.73
CA GLY A 144 20.89 15.83 5.74
C GLY A 144 22.40 15.61 5.70
N MET A 145 22.99 15.43 4.52
CA MET A 145 24.44 15.32 4.35
C MET A 145 25.17 16.59 4.82
N THR A 146 24.65 17.77 4.48
CA THR A 146 25.25 19.05 4.89
C THR A 146 25.20 19.26 6.39
N LEU A 147 24.08 18.92 7.03
CA LEU A 147 23.98 18.89 8.48
C LEU A 147 24.97 17.90 9.11
N ALA A 148 25.35 16.84 8.39
CA ALA A 148 26.39 15.87 8.77
C ALA A 148 27.81 16.27 8.30
N ASN A 149 28.06 17.56 8.08
CA ASN A 149 29.37 18.16 7.70
C ASN A 149 29.86 17.87 6.27
N VAL A 150 29.00 17.46 5.34
CA VAL A 150 29.33 17.44 3.90
C VAL A 150 29.18 18.85 3.31
N THR A 151 29.98 19.16 2.28
CA THR A 151 29.90 20.46 1.59
C THR A 151 28.46 20.83 1.15
N PRO A 152 27.97 22.05 1.42
CA PRO A 152 26.64 22.50 0.98
C PRO A 152 26.42 22.45 -0.54
N ALA A 153 27.49 22.33 -1.33
CA ALA A 153 27.42 22.21 -2.79
C ALA A 153 26.63 20.97 -3.27
N VAL A 154 26.40 19.96 -2.40
CA VAL A 154 25.56 18.80 -2.75
C VAL A 154 24.07 19.14 -2.85
N ILE A 155 23.61 20.23 -2.22
CA ILE A 155 22.20 20.65 -2.23
C ILE A 155 21.69 20.97 -3.64
N PRO A 156 22.31 21.88 -4.41
CA PRO A 156 21.86 22.16 -5.77
C PRO A 156 21.92 20.91 -6.67
N VAL A 157 22.90 20.02 -6.48
CA VAL A 157 22.99 18.76 -7.22
C VAL A 157 21.79 17.86 -6.95
N GLY A 158 21.42 17.66 -5.67
CA GLY A 158 20.26 16.83 -5.33
C GLY A 158 18.93 17.43 -5.81
N ILE A 159 18.78 18.76 -5.77
CA ILE A 159 17.62 19.45 -6.34
C ILE A 159 17.53 19.21 -7.86
N VAL A 160 18.65 19.32 -8.59
CA VAL A 160 18.71 19.04 -10.03
C VAL A 160 18.36 17.58 -10.32
N LEU A 161 18.91 16.63 -9.57
CA LEU A 161 18.55 15.22 -9.69
C LEU A 161 17.07 14.96 -9.39
N GLY A 162 16.51 15.62 -8.37
CA GLY A 162 15.08 15.58 -8.06
C GLY A 162 14.21 16.12 -9.19
N ALA A 163 14.61 17.22 -9.83
CA ALA A 163 13.92 17.78 -10.99
C ALA A 163 13.97 16.83 -12.21
N ILE A 164 15.14 16.23 -12.48
CA ILE A 164 15.32 15.22 -13.53
C ILE A 164 14.43 14.00 -13.25
N ALA A 165 14.41 13.53 -12.00
CA ALA A 165 13.56 12.41 -11.59
C ALA A 165 12.08 12.74 -11.78
N ALA A 166 11.62 13.92 -11.37
CA ALA A 166 10.23 14.35 -11.54
C ALA A 166 9.82 14.37 -13.03
N ALA A 167 10.64 15.01 -13.86
CA ALA A 167 10.39 15.11 -15.30
C ALA A 167 10.38 13.72 -15.96
N GLY A 168 11.35 12.87 -15.62
CA GLY A 168 11.45 11.50 -16.09
C GLY A 168 10.25 10.64 -15.69
N ILE A 169 9.88 10.65 -14.41
CA ILE A 169 8.75 9.88 -13.85
C ILE A 169 7.45 10.32 -14.50
N LEU A 170 7.15 11.62 -14.54
CA LEU A 170 5.92 12.14 -15.15
C LEU A 170 5.81 11.74 -16.62
N ARG A 171 6.91 11.94 -17.38
CA ARG A 171 6.95 11.62 -18.80
C ARG A 171 6.76 10.13 -19.04
N ALA A 172 7.50 9.30 -18.31
CA ALA A 172 7.44 7.86 -18.43
C ALA A 172 6.07 7.32 -18.02
N TRP A 173 5.49 7.86 -16.95
CA TRP A 173 4.17 7.46 -16.46
C TRP A 173 3.06 7.75 -17.47
N LEU A 174 3.02 8.96 -18.05
CA LEU A 174 2.05 9.32 -19.08
C LEU A 174 2.28 8.54 -20.38
N ALA A 175 3.54 8.40 -20.82
CA ALA A 175 3.87 7.59 -21.99
C ALA A 175 3.49 6.12 -21.80
N GLY A 176 3.64 5.59 -20.58
CA GLY A 176 3.19 4.25 -20.21
C GLY A 176 1.66 4.10 -20.31
N GLN A 177 0.91 5.11 -19.88
CA GLN A 177 -0.55 5.13 -19.99
C GLN A 177 -1.03 5.04 -21.44
N VAL A 178 -0.41 5.79 -22.34
CA VAL A 178 -0.69 5.73 -23.79
C VAL A 178 -0.23 4.40 -24.38
N ALA A 179 1.01 3.98 -24.08
CA ALA A 179 1.60 2.71 -24.55
C ALA A 179 0.80 1.46 -24.14
N GLY A 180 -0.05 1.57 -23.12
CA GLY A 180 -0.98 0.51 -22.74
C GLY A 180 -2.03 0.19 -23.80
N HIS A 181 -2.26 1.09 -24.75
CA HIS A 181 -3.38 1.05 -25.70
C HIS A 181 -2.99 1.26 -27.17
N GLY A 182 -1.74 1.62 -27.45
CA GLY A 182 -1.23 1.83 -28.81
C GLY A 182 0.23 2.28 -28.81
N PRO A 183 0.86 2.45 -29.99
CA PRO A 183 2.19 3.04 -30.09
C PRO A 183 2.16 4.50 -29.62
N VAL A 184 3.24 4.95 -28.97
CA VAL A 184 3.37 6.34 -28.53
C VAL A 184 3.84 7.19 -29.70
N GLY A 185 2.95 8.00 -30.27
CA GLY A 185 3.23 8.77 -31.50
C GLY A 185 3.99 10.07 -31.27
N THR A 186 4.04 10.56 -30.02
CA THR A 186 4.46 11.94 -29.75
C THR A 186 5.24 12.13 -28.45
N ARG A 187 6.07 13.19 -28.45
CA ARG A 187 6.80 13.67 -27.26
C ARG A 187 6.10 14.80 -26.50
N ARG A 188 5.02 15.37 -27.05
CA ARG A 188 4.32 16.50 -26.41
C ARG A 188 3.28 15.99 -25.40
N THR A 189 3.24 16.57 -24.22
CA THR A 189 2.30 16.19 -23.15
C THR A 189 0.84 16.38 -23.56
N SER A 190 0.50 17.49 -24.22
CA SER A 190 -0.86 17.74 -24.71
C SER A 190 -1.32 16.67 -25.71
N ALA A 191 -0.45 16.31 -26.65
CA ALA A 191 -0.73 15.29 -27.65
C ALA A 191 -0.83 13.88 -27.01
N LEU A 192 -0.02 13.56 -25.99
CA LEU A 192 -0.21 12.31 -25.24
C LEU A 192 -1.56 12.24 -24.50
N LEU A 193 -2.03 13.37 -23.95
CA LEU A 193 -3.35 13.42 -23.31
C LEU A 193 -4.48 13.24 -24.32
N GLU A 194 -4.28 13.71 -25.56
CA GLU A 194 -5.21 13.49 -26.67
C GLU A 194 -5.21 12.03 -27.15
N GLU A 195 -4.05 11.35 -27.15
CA GLU A 195 -3.93 9.93 -27.51
C GLU A 195 -4.55 8.97 -26.49
N LEU A 196 -4.98 9.44 -25.31
CA LEU A 196 -5.61 8.58 -24.29
C LEU A 196 -7.01 8.12 -24.74
N PRO A 197 -7.28 6.80 -24.80
CA PRO A 197 -8.57 6.30 -25.23
C PRO A 197 -9.65 6.57 -24.17
N ALA A 198 -10.78 7.13 -24.61
CA ALA A 198 -11.88 7.53 -23.74
C ALA A 198 -12.38 6.38 -22.83
N GLN A 199 -12.47 5.17 -23.36
CA GLN A 199 -12.90 3.99 -22.59
C GLN A 199 -11.94 3.62 -21.45
N ALA A 200 -10.62 3.75 -21.66
CA ALA A 200 -9.64 3.44 -20.62
C ALA A 200 -9.65 4.50 -19.51
N VAL A 201 -9.80 5.77 -19.90
CA VAL A 201 -9.95 6.88 -18.97
C VAL A 201 -11.23 6.70 -18.15
N LEU A 202 -12.33 6.25 -18.79
CA LEU A 202 -13.58 5.94 -18.10
C LEU A 202 -13.43 4.81 -17.09
N GLN A 203 -12.83 3.70 -17.50
CA GLN A 203 -12.58 2.58 -16.61
C GLN A 203 -11.70 3.00 -15.42
N GLN A 204 -10.66 3.81 -15.64
CA GLN A 204 -9.80 4.30 -14.56
C GLN A 204 -10.55 5.24 -13.60
N SER A 205 -11.40 6.12 -14.12
CA SER A 205 -12.23 7.01 -13.29
C SER A 205 -13.22 6.23 -12.44
N LEU A 206 -13.94 5.27 -13.03
CA LEU A 206 -14.87 4.40 -12.29
C LEU A 206 -14.16 3.55 -11.24
N LEU A 207 -12.95 3.05 -11.54
CA LEU A 207 -12.15 2.33 -10.55
C LEU A 207 -11.73 3.24 -9.40
N SER A 208 -11.22 4.43 -9.68
CA SER A 208 -10.86 5.41 -8.65
C SER A 208 -12.05 5.85 -7.82
N GLU A 209 -13.20 6.10 -8.45
CA GLU A 209 -14.47 6.38 -7.77
C GLU A 209 -14.85 5.23 -6.85
N SER A 210 -14.79 4.00 -7.37
CA SER A 210 -15.18 2.83 -6.61
C SER A 210 -14.26 2.63 -5.39
N VAL A 211 -12.96 2.93 -5.51
CA VAL A 211 -12.00 2.92 -4.39
C VAL A 211 -12.36 4.01 -3.40
N THR A 212 -12.56 5.25 -3.85
CA THR A 212 -12.93 6.37 -2.98
C THR A 212 -14.25 6.12 -2.25
N MET A 213 -15.27 5.65 -2.94
CA MET A 213 -16.58 5.29 -2.37
C MET A 213 -16.46 4.13 -1.38
N SER A 214 -15.58 3.16 -1.65
CA SER A 214 -15.30 2.09 -0.70
C SER A 214 -14.58 2.61 0.54
N LEU A 215 -13.65 3.56 0.38
CA LEU A 215 -12.96 4.21 1.50
C LEU A 215 -13.92 5.06 2.35
N THR A 216 -14.79 5.86 1.73
CA THR A 216 -15.78 6.68 2.43
C THR A 216 -16.86 5.83 3.10
N ALA A 217 -17.27 4.72 2.48
CA ALA A 217 -18.15 3.73 3.10
C ALA A 217 -17.46 2.91 4.20
N GLY A 218 -16.14 3.07 4.40
CA GLY A 218 -15.37 2.30 5.35
C GLY A 218 -15.14 0.83 4.95
N ASP A 219 -15.48 0.46 3.72
CA ASP A 219 -15.25 -0.85 3.12
C ASP A 219 -13.80 -0.96 2.59
N SER A 220 -12.89 -1.07 3.54
CA SER A 220 -11.45 -1.24 3.29
C SER A 220 -11.11 -2.43 2.40
N ARG A 221 -11.95 -3.47 2.45
CA ARG A 221 -11.78 -4.70 1.69
C ARG A 221 -12.07 -4.46 0.22
N ARG A 222 -13.22 -3.87 -0.08
CA ARG A 222 -13.58 -3.52 -1.46
C ARG A 222 -12.59 -2.53 -2.06
N ALA A 223 -12.17 -1.52 -1.29
CA ALA A 223 -11.13 -0.58 -1.70
C ALA A 223 -9.83 -1.32 -2.07
N ARG A 224 -9.37 -2.24 -1.23
CA ARG A 224 -8.17 -3.05 -1.47
C ARG A 224 -8.31 -3.90 -2.74
N THR A 225 -9.41 -4.63 -2.90
CA THR A 225 -9.63 -5.50 -4.07
C THR A 225 -9.64 -4.69 -5.36
N GLN A 226 -10.20 -3.49 -5.34
CA GLN A 226 -10.17 -2.57 -6.48
C GLN A 226 -8.77 -2.00 -6.72
N VAL A 227 -8.04 -1.58 -5.67
CA VAL A 227 -6.67 -1.07 -5.77
C VAL A 227 -5.71 -2.14 -6.30
N PHE A 228 -5.86 -3.40 -5.90
CA PHE A 228 -4.99 -4.50 -6.32
C PHE A 228 -5.60 -5.39 -7.41
N GLN A 229 -6.44 -4.84 -8.30
CA GLN A 229 -6.82 -5.55 -9.52
C GLN A 229 -5.57 -5.82 -10.37
N LEU A 230 -5.02 -7.03 -10.23
CA LEU A 230 -3.83 -7.45 -10.94
C LEU A 230 -4.25 -7.92 -12.33
N ARG A 231 -3.55 -7.43 -13.35
CA ARG A 231 -3.53 -8.08 -14.65
C ARG A 231 -2.80 -9.41 -14.47
N LEU A 232 -3.56 -10.49 -14.32
CA LEU A 232 -3.02 -11.84 -14.30
C LEU A 232 -2.36 -12.09 -15.65
N SER A 233 -1.05 -12.35 -15.66
CA SER A 233 -0.30 -12.51 -16.92
C SER A 233 -0.40 -13.90 -17.50
N HIS A 234 -0.79 -14.88 -16.69
CA HIS A 234 -0.84 -16.29 -17.07
C HIS A 234 -2.29 -16.79 -17.10
N ARG A 235 -2.55 -17.75 -18.00
CA ARG A 235 -3.84 -18.44 -18.10
C ARG A 235 -4.18 -19.13 -16.77
N PRO A 236 -5.47 -19.30 -16.46
CA PRO A 236 -5.87 -20.05 -15.28
C PRO A 236 -5.45 -21.52 -15.43
N GLU A 237 -4.31 -21.89 -14.85
CA GLU A 237 -3.92 -23.28 -14.62
C GLU A 237 -4.83 -23.92 -13.56
N ARG A 238 -5.23 -25.17 -13.81
CA ARG A 238 -5.89 -25.99 -12.80
C ARG A 238 -4.88 -26.33 -11.71
N ILE A 239 -5.17 -25.94 -10.47
CA ILE A 239 -4.33 -26.31 -9.33
C ILE A 239 -4.58 -27.79 -9.06
N ALA A 240 -3.55 -28.62 -9.23
CA ALA A 240 -3.64 -30.04 -8.92
C ALA A 240 -3.92 -30.22 -7.42
N VAL A 241 -5.03 -30.90 -7.12
CA VAL A 241 -5.42 -31.23 -5.74
C VAL A 241 -4.36 -32.16 -5.16
N SER A 242 -3.76 -31.78 -4.03
CA SER A 242 -2.76 -32.63 -3.35
C SER A 242 -2.94 -32.59 -1.84
N GLY A 243 -4.18 -32.81 -1.42
CA GLY A 243 -4.61 -32.71 -0.03
C GLY A 243 -4.86 -31.27 0.41
N PRO A 244 -5.56 -31.06 1.54
CA PRO A 244 -6.01 -29.74 1.96
C PRO A 244 -4.86 -28.72 2.14
N ARG A 245 -3.82 -29.10 2.87
CA ARG A 245 -2.71 -28.19 3.23
C ARG A 245 -1.84 -27.81 2.03
N ALA A 246 -1.43 -28.79 1.22
CA ALA A 246 -0.57 -28.52 0.06
C ALA A 246 -1.33 -27.77 -1.05
N THR A 247 -2.65 -27.96 -1.16
CA THR A 247 -3.47 -27.21 -2.14
C THR A 247 -3.46 -25.72 -1.82
N ILE A 248 -3.51 -25.32 -0.55
CA ILE A 248 -3.40 -23.91 -0.13
C ILE A 248 -2.03 -23.33 -0.51
N LEU A 249 -0.94 -23.99 -0.11
CA LEU A 249 0.41 -23.51 -0.42
C LEU A 249 0.67 -23.41 -1.92
N ARG A 250 0.16 -24.37 -2.70
CA ARG A 250 0.25 -24.33 -4.17
C ARG A 250 -0.62 -23.24 -4.78
N ALA A 251 -1.80 -22.97 -4.22
CA ALA A 251 -2.65 -21.87 -4.66
C ALA A 251 -1.95 -20.51 -4.44
N ASP A 252 -1.31 -20.32 -3.30
CA ASP A 252 -0.53 -19.11 -3.01
C ASP A 252 0.66 -18.97 -3.95
N LEU A 253 1.45 -20.04 -4.12
CA LEU A 253 2.59 -20.03 -5.03
C LEU A 253 2.16 -19.79 -6.49
N ALA A 254 1.06 -20.39 -6.92
CA ALA A 254 0.46 -20.14 -8.23
C ALA A 254 0.00 -18.68 -8.35
N GLY A 255 -0.60 -18.12 -7.30
CA GLY A 255 -0.98 -16.70 -7.22
C GLY A 255 0.22 -15.77 -7.38
N LEU A 256 1.32 -16.04 -6.66
CA LEU A 256 2.56 -15.26 -6.77
C LEU A 256 3.12 -15.36 -8.19
N ARG A 257 3.24 -16.57 -8.74
CA ARG A 257 3.72 -16.81 -10.12
C ARG A 257 2.88 -16.11 -11.18
N ARG A 258 1.55 -16.15 -11.05
CA ARG A 258 0.61 -15.48 -11.98
C ARG A 258 0.75 -13.97 -12.01
N THR A 259 1.23 -13.37 -10.92
CA THR A 259 1.44 -11.92 -10.83
C THR A 259 2.88 -11.53 -11.20
N GLY A 260 3.74 -12.52 -11.42
CA GLY A 260 5.04 -12.42 -12.07
C GLY A 260 5.93 -11.34 -11.46
N THR A 261 6.26 -10.34 -12.28
CA THR A 261 7.15 -9.23 -11.88
C THR A 261 6.63 -8.44 -10.68
N ALA A 262 5.31 -8.39 -10.45
CA ALA A 262 4.76 -7.69 -9.31
C ALA A 262 5.10 -8.39 -7.98
N SER A 263 4.93 -9.71 -7.91
CA SER A 263 5.34 -10.48 -6.72
C SER A 263 6.84 -10.47 -6.50
N LEU A 264 7.63 -10.49 -7.57
CA LEU A 264 9.09 -10.32 -7.44
C LEU A 264 9.44 -8.94 -6.86
N ALA A 265 8.81 -7.87 -7.32
CA ALA A 265 9.03 -6.53 -6.79
C ALA A 265 8.68 -6.44 -5.30
N TRP A 266 7.55 -7.05 -4.88
CA TRP A 266 7.18 -7.13 -3.47
C TRP A 266 8.19 -7.92 -2.65
N LEU A 267 8.65 -9.07 -3.17
CA LEU A 267 9.65 -9.90 -2.49
C LEU A 267 10.99 -9.16 -2.33
N VAL A 268 11.48 -8.51 -3.39
CA VAL A 268 12.73 -7.75 -3.34
C VAL A 268 12.62 -6.58 -2.35
N ALA A 269 11.54 -5.81 -2.41
CA ALA A 269 11.30 -4.71 -1.47
C ALA A 269 11.23 -5.22 -0.02
N HIS A 270 10.61 -6.38 0.19
CA HIS A 270 10.48 -7.01 1.49
C HIS A 270 11.82 -7.47 2.04
N LEU A 271 12.59 -8.22 1.25
CA LEU A 271 13.93 -8.68 1.64
C LEU A 271 14.87 -7.50 1.92
N ALA A 272 14.84 -6.46 1.09
CA ALA A 272 15.63 -5.25 1.33
C ALA A 272 15.25 -4.58 2.66
N ALA A 273 13.95 -4.44 2.95
CA ALA A 273 13.49 -3.84 4.21
C ALA A 273 13.92 -4.65 5.44
N ILE A 274 13.82 -5.99 5.38
CA ILE A 274 14.23 -6.87 6.48
C ILE A 274 15.74 -6.84 6.68
N ILE A 275 16.53 -6.99 5.61
CA ILE A 275 17.99 -6.97 5.68
C ILE A 275 18.48 -5.63 6.25
N THR A 276 17.99 -4.51 5.72
CA THR A 276 18.43 -3.19 6.19
C THR A 276 17.92 -2.90 7.61
N GLY A 277 16.69 -3.29 7.96
CA GLY A 277 16.16 -3.16 9.32
C GLY A 277 16.94 -3.97 10.35
N SER A 278 17.30 -5.22 10.01
CA SER A 278 18.11 -6.08 10.88
C SER A 278 19.55 -5.59 11.01
N LEU A 279 20.15 -5.13 9.91
CA LEU A 279 21.48 -4.51 9.97
C LEU A 279 21.45 -3.25 10.85
N ALA A 280 20.39 -2.44 10.78
CA ALA A 280 20.26 -1.25 11.60
C ALA A 280 20.22 -1.56 13.10
N VAL A 281 19.53 -2.63 13.52
CA VAL A 281 19.53 -3.06 14.94
C VAL A 281 20.90 -3.58 15.37
N VAL A 282 21.56 -4.40 14.55
CA VAL A 282 22.87 -4.96 14.91
C VAL A 282 23.96 -3.91 14.97
N LEU A 283 23.94 -2.94 14.06
CA LEU A 283 24.86 -1.81 14.08
C LEU A 283 24.49 -0.79 15.17
N HIS A 284 23.55 -1.12 16.06
CA HIS A 284 23.09 -0.29 17.17
C HIS A 284 22.70 1.12 16.72
N ALA A 285 22.00 1.23 15.57
CA ALA A 285 21.57 2.52 15.05
C ALA A 285 20.75 3.27 16.12
N PRO A 286 21.25 4.40 16.65
CA PRO A 286 20.68 4.95 17.87
C PRO A 286 19.37 5.74 17.66
N SER A 287 18.77 5.77 16.45
CA SER A 287 17.56 6.58 16.21
C SER A 287 16.34 5.75 16.32
N PRO A 288 15.38 6.24 17.12
CA PRO A 288 14.08 5.62 17.20
C PRO A 288 13.29 5.67 15.88
N LEU A 289 13.70 6.46 14.89
CA LEU A 289 12.96 6.71 13.64
C LEU A 289 13.30 5.75 12.50
N VAL A 290 14.47 5.09 12.54
CA VAL A 290 14.92 4.30 11.40
C VAL A 290 14.25 2.92 11.36
N LEU A 291 14.15 2.23 12.49
CA LEU A 291 13.47 0.92 12.53
C LEU A 291 11.99 0.99 12.14
N PRO A 292 11.19 1.99 12.58
CA PRO A 292 9.81 2.12 12.13
C PRO A 292 9.66 2.23 10.61
N VAL A 293 10.57 2.90 9.91
CA VAL A 293 10.54 2.99 8.44
C VAL A 293 10.73 1.60 7.82
N PHE A 294 11.72 0.82 8.26
CA PHE A 294 11.97 -0.51 7.72
C PHE A 294 10.89 -1.52 8.09
N TYR A 295 10.35 -1.46 9.32
CA TYR A 295 9.21 -2.29 9.73
C TYR A 295 7.96 -1.96 8.92
N LEU A 296 7.70 -0.68 8.68
CA LEU A 296 6.60 -0.25 7.82
C LEU A 296 6.79 -0.75 6.39
N LEU A 297 7.98 -0.61 5.81
CA LEU A 297 8.29 -1.12 4.47
C LEU A 297 8.16 -2.65 4.39
N ALA A 298 8.64 -3.38 5.39
CA ALA A 298 8.49 -4.83 5.50
C ALA A 298 7.00 -5.21 5.56
N HIS A 299 6.20 -4.50 6.35
CA HIS A 299 4.75 -4.71 6.44
C HIS A 299 4.03 -4.41 5.11
N LEU A 300 4.28 -3.27 4.48
CA LEU A 300 3.64 -2.88 3.23
C LEU A 300 3.98 -3.84 2.08
N SER A 301 5.23 -4.30 2.03
CA SER A 301 5.68 -5.26 1.02
C SER A 301 5.13 -6.67 1.26
N ALA A 302 5.03 -7.10 2.52
CA ALA A 302 4.40 -8.36 2.91
C ALA A 302 2.93 -8.44 2.46
N THR A 303 2.20 -7.32 2.42
CA THR A 303 0.81 -7.27 1.90
C THR A 303 0.70 -7.75 0.44
N GLY A 304 1.75 -7.56 -0.37
CA GLY A 304 1.81 -8.10 -1.73
C GLY A 304 2.07 -9.61 -1.81
N LEU A 305 2.66 -10.19 -0.75
CA LEU A 305 3.05 -11.60 -0.65
C LEU A 305 1.97 -12.45 0.05
N THR A 306 1.17 -11.86 0.94
CA THR A 306 0.14 -12.56 1.74
C THR A 306 -1.27 -12.46 1.17
N ARG A 307 -1.41 -12.36 -0.16
CA ARG A 307 -2.72 -12.19 -0.80
C ARG A 307 -3.67 -13.36 -0.55
N GLY A 308 -3.14 -14.58 -0.42
CA GLY A 308 -3.93 -15.75 -0.02
C GLY A 308 -4.60 -15.57 1.33
N HIS A 309 -3.86 -15.07 2.32
CA HIS A 309 -4.39 -14.74 3.64
C HIS A 309 -5.49 -13.66 3.57
N GLN A 310 -5.29 -12.64 2.73
CA GLN A 310 -6.29 -11.59 2.54
C GLN A 310 -7.57 -12.14 1.90
N ALA A 311 -7.44 -13.02 0.90
CA ALA A 311 -8.56 -13.71 0.27
C ALA A 311 -9.28 -14.68 1.22
N GLN A 312 -8.56 -15.30 2.15
CA GLN A 312 -9.12 -16.12 3.21
C GLN A 312 -9.93 -15.27 4.20
N ALA A 313 -9.38 -14.16 4.69
CA ALA A 313 -10.07 -13.23 5.59
C ALA A 313 -11.34 -12.64 4.97
N ASP A 314 -11.30 -12.42 3.67
CA ASP A 314 -12.42 -12.06 2.81
C ASP A 314 -13.54 -13.13 2.85
N GLY A 315 -13.22 -14.41 3.00
CA GLY A 315 -14.17 -15.51 3.18
C GLY A 315 -14.63 -15.71 4.64
N ALA A 316 -14.31 -14.82 5.56
CA ALA A 316 -14.66 -15.02 6.98
C ALA A 316 -16.17 -15.22 7.18
N GLY A 317 -16.53 -16.30 7.89
CA GLY A 317 -17.92 -16.71 8.09
C GLY A 317 -18.43 -17.76 7.09
N VAL A 318 -17.64 -18.10 6.06
CA VAL A 318 -17.92 -19.19 5.13
C VAL A 318 -17.08 -20.41 5.51
N PRO A 319 -17.66 -21.62 5.57
CA PRO A 319 -16.89 -22.83 5.84
C PRO A 319 -15.84 -23.08 4.75
N SER A 320 -14.71 -23.66 5.15
CA SER A 320 -13.62 -23.98 4.23
C SER A 320 -14.04 -25.05 3.21
N ILE A 321 -13.83 -24.79 1.93
CA ILE A 321 -14.01 -25.81 0.87
C ILE A 321 -13.07 -27.01 1.11
N LEU A 322 -11.92 -26.78 1.74
CA LEU A 322 -10.92 -27.80 2.01
C LEU A 322 -11.08 -28.46 3.40
N GLY A 323 -12.12 -28.10 4.15
CA GLY A 323 -12.41 -28.63 5.48
C GLY A 323 -11.38 -28.25 6.56
N LEU A 324 -10.49 -27.29 6.30
CA LEU A 324 -9.50 -26.83 7.28
C LEU A 324 -10.05 -25.74 8.19
N SER A 325 -9.62 -25.76 9.45
CA SER A 325 -9.92 -24.68 10.38
C SER A 325 -9.32 -23.34 9.91
N TRP A 326 -9.90 -22.22 10.31
CA TRP A 326 -9.38 -20.90 9.92
C TRP A 326 -7.97 -20.66 10.49
N GLN A 327 -7.65 -21.27 11.65
CA GLN A 327 -6.32 -21.21 12.25
C GLN A 327 -5.29 -21.89 11.36
N GLU A 328 -5.57 -23.12 10.91
CA GLU A 328 -4.67 -23.84 10.02
C GLU A 328 -4.47 -23.12 8.69
N GLN A 329 -5.54 -22.59 8.09
CA GLN A 329 -5.43 -21.80 6.86
C GLN A 329 -4.57 -20.55 7.06
N THR A 330 -4.77 -19.83 8.16
CA THR A 330 -3.98 -18.65 8.53
C THR A 330 -2.49 -18.99 8.64
N ILE A 331 -2.16 -20.08 9.33
CA ILE A 331 -0.78 -20.56 9.46
C ILE A 331 -0.19 -20.95 8.10
N LEU A 332 -0.96 -21.60 7.22
CA LEU A 332 -0.49 -21.98 5.89
C LEU A 332 -0.21 -20.77 5.00
N HIS A 333 -1.03 -19.73 5.07
CA HIS A 333 -0.83 -18.51 4.28
C HIS A 333 0.28 -17.59 4.81
N LEU A 334 0.45 -17.50 6.14
CA LEU A 334 1.42 -16.60 6.77
C LEU A 334 2.74 -17.27 7.13
N GLY A 335 2.75 -18.59 7.33
CA GLY A 335 3.90 -19.37 7.75
C GLY A 335 5.12 -19.24 6.83
N PRO A 336 4.98 -19.35 5.48
CA PRO A 336 6.10 -19.15 4.57
C PRO A 336 6.76 -17.77 4.71
N LEU A 337 5.96 -16.71 4.89
CA LEU A 337 6.47 -15.37 5.13
C LEU A 337 7.21 -15.31 6.48
N ALA A 338 6.61 -15.84 7.54
CA ALA A 338 7.21 -15.85 8.88
C ALA A 338 8.57 -16.57 8.91
N ILE A 339 8.71 -17.67 8.16
CA ILE A 339 9.97 -18.41 8.01
C ILE A 339 11.00 -17.55 7.28
N VAL A 340 10.62 -16.89 6.19
CA VAL A 340 11.51 -15.98 5.45
C VAL A 340 11.98 -14.83 6.34
N ASP A 341 11.06 -14.18 7.06
CA ASP A 341 11.37 -13.07 7.96
C ASP A 341 12.36 -13.49 9.04
N LEU A 342 12.07 -14.60 9.71
CA LEU A 342 12.90 -15.14 10.78
C LEU A 342 14.28 -15.53 10.27
N VAL A 343 14.36 -16.29 9.18
CA VAL A 343 15.64 -16.81 8.65
C VAL A 343 16.49 -15.67 8.11
N VAL A 344 15.93 -14.76 7.32
CA VAL A 344 16.70 -13.66 6.71
C VAL A 344 17.15 -12.66 7.78
N SER A 345 16.28 -12.31 8.73
CA SER A 345 16.62 -11.41 9.82
C SER A 345 17.69 -12.01 10.75
N LEU A 346 17.52 -13.28 11.14
CA LEU A 346 18.49 -14.00 11.97
C LEU A 346 19.85 -14.15 11.27
N ALA A 347 19.85 -14.58 10.00
CA ALA A 347 21.09 -14.72 9.22
C ALA A 347 21.79 -13.38 9.06
N THR A 348 21.06 -12.31 8.74
CA THR A 348 21.62 -10.95 8.66
C THR A 348 22.24 -10.56 9.99
N GLY A 349 21.54 -10.79 11.10
CA GLY A 349 22.02 -10.46 12.42
C GLY A 349 23.31 -11.21 12.80
N LEU A 350 23.33 -12.53 12.58
CA LEU A 350 24.50 -13.36 12.87
C LEU A 350 25.70 -13.03 11.96
N LEU A 351 25.47 -12.84 10.66
CA LEU A 351 26.54 -12.52 9.70
C LEU A 351 27.14 -11.12 9.91
N SER A 352 26.36 -10.19 10.46
CA SER A 352 26.85 -8.86 10.85
C SER A 352 27.61 -8.84 12.18
N GLY A 353 27.74 -9.98 12.87
CA GLY A 353 28.52 -10.10 14.10
C GLY A 353 27.77 -9.73 15.39
N ALA A 354 26.43 -9.64 15.36
CA ALA A 354 25.65 -9.42 16.58
C ALA A 354 25.83 -10.54 17.60
N ALA A 355 25.63 -10.19 18.88
CA ALA A 355 25.37 -11.18 19.91
C ALA A 355 24.15 -12.04 19.51
N PRO A 356 24.23 -13.38 19.59
CA PRO A 356 23.16 -14.28 19.15
C PRO A 356 21.79 -13.97 19.78
N ALA A 357 21.77 -13.60 21.05
CA ALA A 357 20.54 -13.23 21.75
C ALA A 357 19.85 -11.97 21.15
N LEU A 358 20.64 -10.98 20.73
CA LEU A 358 20.13 -9.77 20.08
C LEU A 358 19.58 -10.10 18.68
N ALA A 359 20.31 -10.91 17.91
CA ALA A 359 19.87 -11.35 16.58
C ALA A 359 18.55 -12.14 16.65
N VAL A 360 18.44 -13.08 17.59
CA VAL A 360 17.23 -13.89 17.80
C VAL A 360 16.05 -13.02 18.25
N SER A 361 16.24 -12.17 19.25
CA SER A 361 15.16 -11.31 19.76
C SER A 361 14.67 -10.32 18.71
N HIS A 362 15.56 -9.73 17.92
CA HIS A 362 15.18 -8.86 16.81
C HIS A 362 14.42 -9.61 15.72
N ALA A 363 14.93 -10.76 15.28
CA ALA A 363 14.28 -11.56 14.24
C ALA A 363 12.87 -12.01 14.66
N LEU A 364 12.72 -12.41 15.94
CA LEU A 364 11.40 -12.70 16.53
C LEU A 364 10.50 -11.46 16.56
N ALA A 365 10.99 -10.33 17.07
CA ALA A 365 10.21 -9.09 17.18
C ALA A 365 9.72 -8.59 15.81
N LEU A 366 10.59 -8.58 14.80
CA LEU A 366 10.27 -8.21 13.42
C LEU A 366 9.21 -9.16 12.84
N THR A 367 9.46 -10.47 12.90
CA THR A 367 8.55 -11.49 12.37
C THR A 367 7.17 -11.37 13.01
N LEU A 368 7.10 -11.33 14.35
CA LEU A 368 5.83 -11.20 15.06
C LEU A 368 5.12 -9.89 14.70
N THR A 369 5.84 -8.77 14.61
CA THR A 369 5.24 -7.49 14.23
C THR A 369 4.69 -7.51 12.80
N VAL A 370 5.43 -8.04 11.84
CA VAL A 370 4.99 -8.14 10.43
C VAL A 370 3.78 -9.07 10.31
N ILE A 371 3.84 -10.27 10.89
CA ILE A 371 2.75 -11.26 10.87
C ILE A 371 1.50 -10.73 11.58
N GLY A 372 1.66 -10.17 12.78
CA GLY A 372 0.56 -9.55 13.52
C GLY A 372 -0.05 -8.36 12.77
N GLY A 373 0.79 -7.55 12.13
CA GLY A 373 0.37 -6.50 11.23
C GLY A 373 -0.46 -7.05 10.05
N GLN A 374 -0.02 -8.13 9.41
CA GLN A 374 -0.77 -8.76 8.31
C GLN A 374 -2.12 -9.33 8.79
N LEU A 375 -2.17 -9.92 9.99
CA LEU A 375 -3.43 -10.38 10.61
C LEU A 375 -4.41 -9.21 10.81
N LEU A 376 -3.92 -8.08 11.33
CA LEU A 376 -4.70 -6.86 11.52
C LEU A 376 -5.18 -6.28 10.19
N SER A 377 -4.33 -6.25 9.17
CA SER A 377 -4.64 -5.76 7.82
C SER A 377 -5.66 -6.66 7.11
N ALA A 378 -5.58 -7.98 7.29
CA ALA A 378 -6.48 -8.94 6.66
C ALA A 378 -7.87 -8.96 7.31
N HIS A 379 -7.94 -8.96 8.65
CA HIS A 379 -9.19 -9.05 9.42
C HIS A 379 -9.71 -7.70 9.89
N LYS A 380 -9.33 -6.63 9.19
CA LYS A 380 -9.77 -5.29 9.53
C LYS A 380 -11.30 -5.20 9.47
N ALA A 381 -11.88 -4.56 10.47
CA ALA A 381 -13.31 -4.31 10.54
C ALA A 381 -13.68 -2.97 9.90
N SER A 382 -14.97 -2.76 9.63
CA SER A 382 -15.49 -1.43 9.30
C SER A 382 -15.10 -0.43 10.39
N PRO A 383 -14.86 0.84 10.04
CA PRO A 383 -14.58 1.87 11.04
C PRO A 383 -15.74 1.96 12.05
N PRO A 384 -15.45 2.21 13.33
CA PRO A 384 -16.48 2.59 14.29
C PRO A 384 -17.32 3.74 13.74
N SER A 385 -18.64 3.71 13.95
CA SER A 385 -19.56 4.75 13.49
C SER A 385 -19.15 6.15 13.96
N ALA A 386 -18.53 6.25 15.14
CA ALA A 386 -17.94 7.48 15.67
C ALA A 386 -16.83 8.08 14.78
N LEU A 387 -16.06 7.24 14.06
CA LEU A 387 -15.05 7.71 13.10
C LEU A 387 -15.64 8.03 11.71
N ILE A 388 -16.85 7.55 11.43
CA ILE A 388 -17.59 7.83 10.19
C ILE A 388 -18.34 9.18 10.29
N GLY A 389 -18.80 9.56 11.48
CA GLY A 389 -19.60 10.77 11.73
C GLY A 389 -18.83 12.06 12.07
N MET A 390 -17.51 12.01 12.26
CA MET A 390 -16.70 13.16 12.73
C MET A 390 -16.50 14.31 11.71
N SER A 391 -17.36 14.45 10.70
CA SER A 391 -17.09 15.35 9.59
C SER A 391 -18.27 15.54 8.64
N THR A 392 -19.20 16.40 9.01
CA THR A 392 -20.06 17.10 8.04
C THR A 392 -19.21 18.12 7.28
N GLY A 393 -18.32 17.65 6.39
CA GLY A 393 -17.53 18.51 5.48
C GLY A 393 -16.18 17.94 5.02
N ALA A 394 -15.48 17.15 5.85
CA ALA A 394 -14.10 16.71 5.58
C ALA A 394 -13.81 15.24 5.99
N GLY A 395 -14.76 14.32 5.73
CA GLY A 395 -14.76 12.96 6.29
C GLY A 395 -13.79 11.91 5.80
N GLY A 396 -12.77 12.34 5.07
CA GLY A 396 -11.68 11.44 4.67
C GLY A 396 -10.75 11.07 5.84
N GLY A 397 -10.57 11.95 6.84
CA GLY A 397 -9.51 11.82 7.84
C GLY A 397 -9.64 10.59 8.75
N GLY A 398 -10.79 10.43 9.41
CA GLY A 398 -11.04 9.30 10.33
C GLY A 398 -11.04 7.94 9.63
N ALA A 399 -11.64 7.88 8.43
CA ALA A 399 -11.59 6.69 7.59
C ALA A 399 -10.16 6.37 7.15
N ALA A 400 -9.38 7.36 6.70
CA ALA A 400 -7.98 7.17 6.30
C ALA A 400 -7.09 6.73 7.48
N LEU A 401 -7.27 7.30 8.67
CA LEU A 401 -6.57 6.86 9.88
C LEU A 401 -6.91 5.41 10.23
N TRP A 402 -8.19 5.04 10.14
CA TRP A 402 -8.60 3.65 10.32
C TRP A 402 -7.97 2.75 9.26
N MET A 403 -7.85 3.18 8.00
CA MET A 403 -7.11 2.49 6.92
C MET A 403 -5.64 2.29 7.24
N ALA A 404 -4.99 3.30 7.82
CA ALA A 404 -3.60 3.24 8.22
C ALA A 404 -3.37 2.49 9.53
N HIS A 405 -4.39 2.19 10.34
CA HIS A 405 -4.23 1.62 11.69
C HIS A 405 -3.27 0.42 11.78
N PRO A 406 -3.35 -0.63 10.93
CA PRO A 406 -2.40 -1.74 11.00
C PRO A 406 -0.94 -1.28 10.80
N ALA A 407 -0.70 -0.35 9.88
CA ALA A 407 0.61 0.25 9.66
C ALA A 407 1.06 1.12 10.84
N ILE A 408 0.14 1.86 11.46
CA ILE A 408 0.40 2.65 12.68
C ILE A 408 0.83 1.73 13.82
N VAL A 409 0.13 0.60 14.02
CA VAL A 409 0.49 -0.39 15.06
C VAL A 409 1.87 -0.99 14.81
N VAL A 410 2.23 -1.27 13.56
CA VAL A 410 3.59 -1.73 13.19
C VAL A 410 4.64 -0.67 13.50
N VAL A 411 4.38 0.60 13.17
CA VAL A 411 5.26 1.73 13.45
C VAL A 411 5.46 1.89 14.97
N ILE A 412 4.38 1.83 15.76
CA ILE A 412 4.45 1.89 17.23
C ILE A 412 5.26 0.71 17.79
N SER A 413 5.01 -0.51 17.32
CA SER A 413 5.78 -1.69 17.74
C SER A 413 7.28 -1.54 17.44
N ALA A 414 7.62 -0.97 16.29
CA ALA A 414 9.01 -0.69 15.92
C ALA A 414 9.64 0.40 16.80
N PHE A 415 8.89 1.42 17.21
CA PHE A 415 9.36 2.39 18.20
C PHE A 415 9.64 1.72 19.55
N LEU A 416 8.72 0.87 20.01
CA LEU A 416 8.90 0.11 21.25
C LEU A 416 10.11 -0.84 21.19
N ALA A 417 10.45 -1.35 20.00
CA ALA A 417 11.61 -2.21 19.83
C ALA A 417 12.95 -1.52 20.18
N HIS A 418 13.02 -0.18 20.10
CA HIS A 418 14.19 0.58 20.55
C HIS A 418 14.40 0.57 22.07
N LEU A 419 13.37 0.26 22.85
CA LEU A 419 13.47 0.23 24.32
C LEU A 419 14.17 -1.03 24.85
N GLY A 420 14.42 -2.02 23.98
CA GLY A 420 15.20 -3.20 24.29
C GLY A 420 14.60 -4.49 23.70
N PRO A 421 15.39 -5.58 23.65
CA PRO A 421 15.02 -6.83 22.98
C PRO A 421 13.77 -7.49 23.58
N THR A 422 13.63 -7.48 24.91
CA THR A 422 12.45 -8.03 25.59
C THR A 422 11.19 -7.26 25.24
N ILE A 423 11.27 -5.92 25.22
CA ILE A 423 10.13 -5.05 24.87
C ILE A 423 9.79 -5.22 23.39
N ALA A 424 10.79 -5.36 22.51
CA ALA A 424 10.59 -5.62 21.08
C ALA A 424 9.78 -6.90 20.84
N VAL A 425 10.17 -8.01 21.48
CA VAL A 425 9.46 -9.29 21.35
C VAL A 425 8.06 -9.21 21.94
N ALA A 426 7.90 -8.58 23.11
CA ALA A 426 6.60 -8.40 23.74
C ALA A 426 5.65 -7.54 22.90
N ALA A 427 6.15 -6.44 22.31
CA ALA A 427 5.38 -5.60 21.40
C ALA A 427 4.94 -6.38 20.16
N GLY A 428 5.85 -7.12 19.50
CA GLY A 428 5.51 -7.98 18.38
C GLY A 428 4.46 -9.04 18.74
N ALA A 429 4.62 -9.72 19.89
CA ALA A 429 3.67 -10.71 20.38
C ALA A 429 2.29 -10.10 20.66
N PHE A 430 2.24 -8.88 21.22
CA PHE A 430 1.01 -8.14 21.45
C PHE A 430 0.30 -7.80 20.13
N VAL A 431 1.05 -7.38 19.10
CA VAL A 431 0.49 -7.13 17.76
C VAL A 431 -0.12 -8.41 17.17
N VAL A 432 0.54 -9.56 17.31
CA VAL A 432 -0.01 -10.87 16.92
C VAL A 432 -1.27 -11.19 17.71
N LEU A 433 -1.29 -10.98 19.02
CA LEU A 433 -2.43 -11.25 19.89
C LEU A 433 -3.67 -10.44 19.45
N ILE A 434 -3.51 -9.13 19.21
CA ILE A 434 -4.62 -8.28 18.74
C ILE A 434 -5.08 -8.75 17.35
N GLY A 435 -4.15 -9.02 16.43
CA GLY A 435 -4.46 -9.54 15.10
C GLY A 435 -5.23 -10.86 15.16
N TRP A 436 -4.83 -11.75 16.05
CA TRP A 436 -5.45 -13.05 16.27
C TRP A 436 -6.84 -12.95 16.89
N GLN A 437 -7.02 -12.13 17.93
CA GLN A 437 -8.33 -11.87 18.54
C GLN A 437 -9.30 -11.27 17.51
N ARG A 438 -8.80 -10.40 16.62
CA ARG A 438 -9.59 -9.81 15.54
C ARG A 438 -9.98 -10.83 14.47
N ALA A 439 -9.08 -11.76 14.13
CA ALA A 439 -9.42 -12.88 13.26
C ALA A 439 -10.48 -13.78 13.93
N ALA A 440 -10.27 -14.17 15.18
CA ALA A 440 -11.18 -15.04 15.92
C ALA A 440 -12.61 -14.46 16.02
N SER A 441 -12.76 -13.15 16.28
CA SER A 441 -14.08 -12.52 16.35
C SER A 441 -14.81 -12.52 15.00
N ARG A 442 -14.08 -12.46 13.89
CA ARG A 442 -14.65 -12.54 12.53
C ARG A 442 -15.12 -13.93 12.16
N TYR A 443 -14.48 -14.98 12.66
CA TYR A 443 -14.90 -16.37 12.45
C TYR A 443 -15.87 -16.90 13.52
N ALA A 444 -16.15 -16.15 14.59
CA ALA A 444 -17.07 -16.55 15.65
C ALA A 444 -18.52 -16.84 15.19
N PRO A 445 -19.13 -16.10 14.23
CA PRO A 445 -20.49 -16.40 13.75
C PRO A 445 -20.61 -17.77 13.04
N ALA A 446 -19.53 -18.28 12.45
CA ALA A 446 -19.50 -19.62 11.87
C ALA A 446 -19.53 -20.69 12.97
N ARG A 447 -18.85 -20.45 14.10
CA ARG A 447 -18.85 -21.37 15.26
C ARG A 447 -20.23 -21.53 15.88
N LEU A 448 -21.01 -20.44 15.96
CA LEU A 448 -22.39 -20.52 16.46
C LEU A 448 -23.26 -21.41 15.57
N LYS A 449 -23.10 -21.32 14.24
CA LYS A 449 -23.82 -22.18 13.31
C LYS A 449 -23.36 -23.63 13.43
N GLU A 450 -22.05 -23.88 13.47
CA GLU A 450 -21.48 -25.22 13.66
C GLU A 450 -21.96 -25.86 14.97
N SER A 451 -21.94 -25.12 16.10
CA SER A 451 -22.44 -25.62 17.38
C SER A 451 -23.94 -25.92 17.35
N ILE A 452 -24.73 -25.12 16.65
CA ILE A 452 -26.18 -25.37 16.49
C ILE A 452 -26.41 -26.65 15.67
N PHE A 453 -25.66 -26.87 14.60
CA PHE A 453 -25.78 -28.07 13.79
C PHE A 453 -25.30 -29.33 14.52
N GLU A 454 -24.21 -29.25 15.28
CA GLU A 454 -23.73 -30.35 16.12
C GLU A 454 -24.74 -30.70 17.23
N GLN A 455 -25.31 -29.69 17.89
CA GLN A 455 -26.36 -29.89 18.89
C GLN A 455 -27.62 -30.50 18.27
N ALA A 456 -28.04 -30.04 17.08
CA ALA A 456 -29.18 -30.60 16.36
C ALA A 456 -28.94 -32.06 15.93
N ALA A 457 -27.72 -32.40 15.49
CA ALA A 457 -27.34 -33.75 15.12
C ALA A 457 -27.32 -34.68 16.34
N ALA A 458 -26.77 -34.22 17.47
CA ALA A 458 -26.78 -34.97 18.73
C ALA A 458 -28.21 -35.24 19.22
N GLN A 459 -29.09 -34.22 19.20
CA GLN A 459 -30.51 -34.37 19.56
C GLN A 459 -31.25 -35.31 18.61
N ALA A 460 -30.92 -35.31 17.31
CA ALA A 460 -31.53 -36.22 16.35
C ALA A 460 -31.11 -37.68 16.62
N GLN A 461 -29.85 -37.92 16.97
CA GLN A 461 -29.35 -39.24 17.37
C GLN A 461 -30.02 -39.73 18.66
N GLU A 462 -30.17 -38.86 19.66
CA GLU A 462 -30.84 -39.18 20.92
C GLU A 462 -32.32 -39.56 20.69
N ARG A 463 -33.06 -38.76 19.91
CA ARG A 463 -34.45 -39.07 19.53
C ARG A 463 -34.56 -40.38 18.75
N ALA A 464 -33.60 -40.70 17.88
CA ALA A 464 -33.57 -41.95 17.15
C ALA A 464 -33.32 -43.14 18.08
N ALA A 465 -32.41 -43.01 19.05
CA ALA A 465 -32.14 -44.02 20.06
C ALA A 465 -33.36 -44.27 20.98
N GLU A 466 -34.06 -43.22 21.40
CA GLU A 466 -35.30 -43.34 22.17
C GLU A 466 -36.41 -44.06 21.39
N LYS A 467 -36.60 -43.71 20.11
CA LYS A 467 -37.57 -44.40 19.24
C LYS A 467 -37.22 -45.88 19.08
N ALA A 468 -35.94 -46.21 18.90
CA ALA A 468 -35.49 -47.60 18.81
C ALA A 468 -35.70 -48.38 20.12
N LYS A 469 -35.56 -47.73 21.28
CA LYS A 469 -35.89 -48.35 22.59
C LYS A 469 -37.38 -48.60 22.76
N LYS A 470 -38.25 -47.70 22.31
CA LYS A 470 -39.72 -47.85 22.39
C LYS A 470 -40.29 -48.89 21.41
N ALA A 471 -39.55 -49.22 20.36
CA ALA A 471 -39.96 -50.22 19.36
C ALA A 471 -39.56 -51.66 19.73
N LYS A 472 -38.73 -51.84 20.77
CA LYS A 472 -38.44 -53.12 21.41
C LYS A 472 -39.34 -53.29 22.62
#